data_AF-A0A0N1GQ49-F1
#
_entry.id   AF-A0A0N1GQ49-F1
#
_cell.length_a   1.000
_cell.length_b   1.000
_cell.length_c   1.000
_cell.angle_alpha   90.00
_cell.angle_beta   90.00
_cell.angle_gamma   90.00
#
_symmetry.space_group_name_H-M   'P 1'
#
loop_
_entity.id
_entity.type
_entity.pdbx_description
1 polymer ?
#
loop_
_entity_poly.entity_id
_entity_poly.type
_entity_poly.pdbx_seq_one_letter_code
_entity_poly.pdbx_strand_id
1 'polypeptide(L)'
;MNSTPVSDALALRAKASAFDAQRGKLPVSADPHRSPDSVAVARQISELGELITDLGDEVLFRAADPDREAHTARVITSFSAAVGPAGEAGSALGAVAHQLSFLEQTEHLRDLPDAREAATRVMDDALGMADTALREAADSLHAASATVSPPSVRLHAARSRSATAAPAAAPPPSGASAAAVPPDRITRSR
;
A
#
# COMPACT_ATOMS: atom_id res chain seq x y z
N MET A 1 21.17 -0.38 4.11
CA MET A 1 20.27 -1.33 3.41
C MET A 1 20.24 -0.85 1.97
N ASN A 2 20.68 -1.65 1.01
CA ASN A 2 20.74 -1.17 -0.38
C ASN A 2 19.31 -1.11 -0.94
N SER A 3 18.87 0.09 -1.33
CA SER A 3 17.58 0.29 -1.99
C SER A 3 17.64 -0.31 -3.39
N THR A 4 16.76 -1.28 -3.67
CA THR A 4 16.65 -1.87 -5.01
C THR A 4 15.36 -1.39 -5.68
N PRO A 5 15.29 -1.31 -7.02
CA PRO A 5 14.07 -0.91 -7.71
C PRO A 5 12.84 -1.75 -7.33
N VAL A 6 13.05 -3.03 -7.01
CA VAL A 6 11.96 -3.92 -6.55
C VAL A 6 11.49 -3.52 -5.15
N SER A 7 12.41 -3.27 -4.22
CA SER A 7 12.07 -2.83 -2.86
C SER A 7 11.35 -1.48 -2.87
N ASP A 8 11.82 -0.53 -3.69
CA ASP A 8 11.19 0.79 -3.82
C ASP A 8 9.79 0.71 -4.45
N ALA A 9 9.62 -0.09 -5.50
CA ALA A 9 8.31 -0.30 -6.10
C ALA A 9 7.31 -0.94 -5.11
N LEU A 10 7.77 -1.82 -4.22
CA LEU A 10 6.95 -2.40 -3.15
C LEU A 10 6.60 -1.38 -2.08
N ALA A 11 7.55 -0.55 -1.64
CA ALA A 11 7.31 0.51 -0.67
C ALA A 11 6.26 1.52 -1.19
N LEU A 12 6.41 1.97 -2.44
CA LEU A 12 5.43 2.85 -3.10
C LEU A 12 4.02 2.22 -3.14
N ARG A 13 3.92 0.94 -3.53
CA ARG A 13 2.64 0.23 -3.57
C ARG A 13 2.04 0.05 -2.18
N ALA A 14 2.85 -0.21 -1.17
CA ALA A 14 2.39 -0.36 0.20
C ALA A 14 1.76 0.93 0.71
N LYS A 15 2.42 2.08 0.51
CA LYS A 15 1.87 3.39 0.87
C LYS A 15 0.62 3.73 0.06
N ALA A 16 0.60 3.45 -1.25
CA ALA A 16 -0.60 3.61 -2.08
C ALA A 16 -1.79 2.83 -1.52
N SER A 17 -1.58 1.56 -1.17
CA SER A 17 -2.62 0.69 -0.59
C SER A 17 -3.08 1.18 0.78
N ALA A 18 -2.21 1.83 1.56
CA ALA A 18 -2.58 2.43 2.84
C ALA A 18 -3.50 3.65 2.65
N PHE A 19 -3.25 4.49 1.64
CA PHE A 19 -4.16 5.57 1.25
C PHE A 19 -5.50 5.04 0.73
N ASP A 20 -5.49 3.99 -0.10
CA ASP A 20 -6.72 3.32 -0.54
C ASP A 20 -7.54 2.78 0.64
N ALA A 21 -6.86 2.17 1.62
CA ALA A 21 -7.50 1.69 2.84
C ALA A 21 -8.07 2.85 3.66
N GLN A 22 -7.35 3.96 3.79
CA GLN A 22 -7.83 5.15 4.49
C GLN A 22 -9.07 5.75 3.83
N ARG A 23 -9.04 5.84 2.49
CA ARG A 23 -10.17 6.27 1.69
C ARG A 23 -11.41 5.40 1.93
N GLY A 24 -11.23 4.08 2.03
CA GLY A 24 -12.30 3.14 2.33
C GLY A 24 -12.91 3.27 3.75
N LYS A 25 -12.26 3.99 4.66
CA LYS A 25 -12.76 4.25 6.03
C LYS A 25 -13.43 5.61 6.18
N LEU A 26 -13.42 6.46 5.14
CA LEU A 26 -14.09 7.74 5.21
C LEU A 26 -15.56 7.52 5.61
N PRO A 27 -16.09 8.34 6.54
CA PRO A 27 -17.47 8.20 6.96
C PRO A 27 -18.37 8.41 5.75
N VAL A 28 -19.09 7.36 5.36
CA VAL A 28 -20.08 7.43 4.29
C VAL A 28 -21.37 7.96 4.90
N SER A 29 -21.95 8.98 4.28
CA SER A 29 -23.30 9.48 4.55
C SER A 29 -24.34 8.44 4.09
N ALA A 30 -24.33 7.24 4.68
CA ALA A 30 -25.27 6.17 4.35
C ALA A 30 -26.67 6.42 4.92
N ASP A 31 -26.75 7.35 5.89
CA ASP A 31 -27.99 7.83 6.48
C ASP A 31 -27.95 9.36 6.52
N PRO A 32 -28.74 10.07 5.69
CA PRO A 32 -28.83 11.53 5.69
C PRO A 32 -29.24 12.12 7.04
N HIS A 33 -29.78 11.30 7.96
CA HIS A 33 -30.21 11.73 9.28
C HIS A 33 -29.18 11.44 10.38
N ARG A 34 -28.08 10.77 10.06
CA ARG A 34 -27.02 10.46 11.03
C ARG A 34 -25.75 11.19 10.67
N SER A 35 -25.44 12.24 11.44
CA SER A 35 -24.16 12.94 11.32
C SER A 35 -22.98 11.99 11.54
N PRO A 36 -21.83 12.24 10.87
CA PRO A 36 -20.59 11.52 11.16
C PRO A 36 -20.25 11.61 12.66
N ASP A 37 -19.71 10.53 13.22
CA ASP A 37 -19.23 10.52 14.61
C ASP A 37 -17.94 11.33 14.73
N SER A 38 -17.90 12.32 15.63
CA SER A 38 -16.73 13.18 15.86
C SER A 38 -15.50 12.38 16.30
N VAL A 39 -15.70 11.28 17.05
CA VAL A 39 -14.61 10.36 17.41
C VAL A 39 -14.06 9.63 16.19
N ALA A 40 -14.93 9.22 15.27
CA ALA A 40 -14.52 8.57 14.03
C ALA A 40 -13.73 9.52 13.13
N VAL A 41 -14.17 10.77 12.98
CA VAL A 41 -13.45 11.80 12.20
C VAL A 41 -12.09 12.11 12.84
N ALA A 42 -12.03 12.28 14.16
CA ALA A 42 -10.77 12.51 14.87
C ALA A 42 -9.78 11.35 14.66
N ARG A 43 -10.27 10.09 14.73
CA ARG A 43 -9.45 8.91 14.43
C ARG A 43 -8.94 8.92 12.98
N GLN A 44 -9.77 9.27 12.01
CA GLN A 44 -9.35 9.38 10.60
C GLN A 44 -8.25 10.44 10.42
N ILE A 45 -8.33 11.57 11.13
CA ILE A 45 -7.29 12.61 11.11
C ILE A 45 -5.99 12.07 11.70
N SER A 46 -6.04 11.37 12.84
CA SER A 46 -4.85 10.78 13.46
C SER A 46 -4.18 9.74 12.56
N GLU A 47 -4.95 8.79 12.02
CA GLU A 47 -4.46 7.75 11.10
C GLU A 47 -3.86 8.36 9.82
N LEU A 48 -4.46 9.42 9.28
CA LEU A 48 -3.90 10.14 8.14
C LEU A 48 -2.61 10.90 8.49
N GLY A 49 -2.54 11.47 9.70
CA GLY A 49 -1.32 12.09 10.23
C GLY A 49 -0.15 11.10 10.29
N GLU A 50 -0.41 9.87 10.75
CA GLU A 50 0.59 8.79 10.74
C GLU A 50 1.06 8.48 9.31
N LEU A 51 0.16 8.41 8.33
CA LEU A 51 0.54 8.19 6.92
C LEU A 51 1.39 9.32 6.34
N ILE A 52 1.13 10.57 6.74
CA ILE A 52 1.94 11.72 6.31
C ILE A 52 3.33 11.66 6.93
N THR A 53 3.44 11.33 8.23
CA THR A 53 4.73 11.11 8.90
C THR A 53 5.51 10.00 8.22
N ASP A 54 4.86 8.88 7.94
CA ASP A 54 5.42 7.76 7.20
C ASP A 54 5.98 8.16 5.83
N LEU A 55 5.28 9.00 5.06
CA LEU A 55 5.81 9.55 3.80
C LEU A 55 7.06 10.39 4.03
N GLY A 56 7.07 11.22 5.06
CA GLY A 56 8.21 12.03 5.46
C GLY A 56 9.43 11.18 5.84
N ASP A 57 9.21 10.12 6.61
CA ASP A 57 10.26 9.19 7.04
C ASP A 57 10.87 8.43 5.85
N GLU A 58 10.05 8.00 4.88
CA GLU A 58 10.53 7.36 3.65
C GLU A 58 11.39 8.32 2.80
N VAL A 59 11.03 9.61 2.76
CA VAL A 59 11.83 10.65 2.11
C VAL A 59 13.15 10.87 2.85
N LEU A 60 13.09 11.04 4.17
CA LEU A 60 14.28 11.26 5.01
C LEU A 60 15.27 10.10 4.91
N PHE A 61 14.77 8.86 5.05
CA PHE A 61 15.58 7.65 5.00
C PHE A 61 16.35 7.54 3.68
N ARG A 62 15.67 7.76 2.55
CA ARG A 62 16.31 7.69 1.22
C ARG A 62 17.20 8.88 0.92
N ALA A 63 16.92 10.05 1.49
CA ALA A 63 17.73 11.24 1.27
C ALA A 63 19.06 11.16 2.03
N ALA A 64 19.08 10.42 3.15
CA ALA A 64 20.26 10.18 3.96
C ALA A 64 21.18 9.06 3.43
N ASP A 65 20.77 8.31 2.40
CA ASP A 65 21.56 7.20 1.83
C ASP A 65 22.76 7.73 1.03
N PRO A 66 24.01 7.48 1.47
CA PRO A 66 25.20 7.96 0.78
C PRO A 66 25.46 7.25 -0.56
N ASP A 67 24.90 6.05 -0.77
CA ASP A 67 25.08 5.24 -1.97
C ASP A 67 23.88 5.34 -2.92
N ARG A 68 23.31 6.54 -3.02
CA ARG A 68 22.04 6.80 -3.72
C ARG A 68 22.11 6.46 -5.20
N GLU A 69 21.27 5.51 -5.61
CA GLU A 69 21.10 5.19 -7.02
C GLU A 69 20.23 6.23 -7.75
N ALA A 70 20.37 6.32 -9.08
CA ALA A 70 19.63 7.29 -9.90
C ALA A 70 18.10 7.12 -9.80
N HIS A 71 17.61 5.91 -9.53
CA HIS A 71 16.17 5.63 -9.39
C HIS A 71 15.59 6.16 -8.07
N THR A 72 16.40 6.22 -7.01
CA THR A 72 16.03 6.73 -5.68
C THR A 72 15.62 8.21 -5.72
N ALA A 73 16.13 8.99 -6.68
CA ALA A 73 15.68 10.36 -6.91
C ALA A 73 14.21 10.47 -7.26
N ARG A 74 13.75 9.63 -8.20
CA ARG A 74 12.35 9.60 -8.61
C ARG A 74 11.44 9.11 -7.49
N VAL A 75 11.89 8.10 -6.74
CA VAL A 75 11.14 7.54 -5.61
C VAL A 75 10.91 8.60 -4.52
N ILE A 76 11.94 9.37 -4.17
CA ILE A 76 11.79 10.50 -3.24
C ILE A 76 10.78 11.52 -3.77
N THR A 77 10.89 11.92 -5.03
CA THR A 77 9.91 12.84 -5.63
C THR A 77 8.48 12.28 -5.55
N SER A 78 8.28 10.99 -5.77
CA SER A 78 6.96 10.35 -5.68
C SER A 78 6.39 10.36 -4.27
N PHE A 79 7.19 10.03 -3.24
CA PHE A 79 6.72 10.14 -1.86
C PHE A 79 6.41 11.59 -1.46
N SER A 80 7.28 12.54 -1.83
CA SER A 80 7.04 13.96 -1.57
C SER A 80 5.79 14.49 -2.29
N ALA A 81 5.53 14.03 -3.52
CA ALA A 81 4.36 14.45 -4.28
C ALA A 81 3.04 13.98 -3.63
N ALA A 82 3.03 12.84 -2.94
CA ALA A 82 1.86 12.35 -2.23
C ALA A 82 1.52 13.13 -0.95
N VAL A 83 2.49 13.88 -0.38
CA VAL A 83 2.26 14.68 0.84
C VAL A 83 1.24 15.79 0.61
N GLY A 84 1.23 16.41 -0.57
CA GLY A 84 0.29 17.48 -0.92
C GLY A 84 -1.18 17.04 -0.81
N PRO A 85 -1.61 16.05 -1.61
CA PRO A 85 -2.97 15.52 -1.53
C PRO A 85 -3.31 14.91 -0.17
N ALA A 86 -2.35 14.28 0.52
CA ALA A 86 -2.57 13.79 1.89
C ALA A 86 -2.88 14.93 2.88
N GLY A 87 -2.15 16.05 2.77
CA GLY A 87 -2.42 17.26 3.57
C GLY A 87 -3.75 17.90 3.25
N GLU A 88 -4.16 17.92 1.98
CA GLU A 88 -5.48 18.40 1.56
C GLU A 88 -6.61 17.55 2.14
N ALA A 89 -6.49 16.22 2.11
CA ALA A 89 -7.43 15.32 2.77
C ALA A 89 -7.52 15.59 4.28
N GLY A 90 -6.38 15.85 4.95
CA GLY A 90 -6.36 16.20 6.36
C GLY A 90 -7.06 17.52 6.66
N SER A 91 -6.85 18.53 5.82
CA SER A 91 -7.54 19.83 5.90
C SER A 91 -9.06 19.67 5.75
N ALA A 92 -9.48 18.88 4.77
CA ALA A 92 -10.90 18.60 4.53
C ALA A 92 -11.55 17.86 5.72
N LEU A 93 -10.88 16.85 6.28
CA LEU A 93 -11.35 16.20 7.52
C LEU A 93 -11.40 17.16 8.72
N GLY A 94 -10.47 18.11 8.81
CA GLY A 94 -10.51 19.19 9.79
C GLY A 94 -11.75 20.08 9.65
N ALA A 95 -12.16 20.38 8.41
CA ALA A 95 -13.39 21.12 8.15
C ALA A 95 -14.64 20.33 8.60
N VAL A 96 -14.67 19.01 8.40
CA VAL A 96 -15.74 18.13 8.92
C VAL A 96 -15.78 18.20 10.44
N ALA A 97 -14.64 18.04 11.12
CA ALA A 97 -14.57 18.11 12.58
C ALA A 97 -15.04 19.47 13.13
N HIS A 98 -14.72 20.56 12.43
CA HIS A 98 -15.20 21.89 12.79
C HIS A 98 -16.72 22.01 12.69
N GLN A 99 -17.34 21.50 11.62
CA GLN A 99 -18.80 21.52 11.46
C GLN A 99 -19.51 20.62 12.48
N LEU A 100 -18.94 19.46 12.83
CA LEU A 100 -19.47 18.61 13.90
C LEU A 100 -19.48 19.33 15.24
N SER A 101 -18.38 20.00 15.60
CA SER A 101 -18.30 20.82 16.81
C SER A 101 -19.32 21.95 16.81
N PHE A 102 -19.52 22.62 15.66
CA PHE A 102 -20.56 23.64 15.51
C PHE A 102 -21.97 23.06 15.76
N LEU A 103 -22.27 21.89 15.20
CA LEU A 103 -23.57 21.22 15.38
C LEU A 103 -23.81 20.75 16.82
N GLU A 104 -22.77 20.25 17.51
CA GLU A 104 -22.82 19.87 18.92
C GLU A 104 -23.08 21.11 19.81
N GLN A 105 -22.36 22.21 19.58
CA GLN A 105 -22.51 23.45 20.34
C GLN A 105 -23.88 24.10 20.12
N THR A 106 -24.45 23.97 18.93
CA THR A 106 -25.74 24.57 18.57
C THR A 106 -26.92 23.61 18.75
N GLU A 107 -26.72 22.44 19.36
CA GLU A 107 -27.80 21.46 19.55
C GLU A 107 -28.96 22.03 20.37
N HIS A 108 -28.69 22.90 21.33
CA HIS A 108 -29.71 23.57 22.15
C HIS A 108 -30.52 24.63 21.38
N LEU A 109 -30.08 25.02 20.17
CA LEU A 109 -30.71 25.98 19.28
C LEU A 109 -31.38 25.27 18.10
N ARG A 110 -32.17 24.22 18.38
CA ARG A 110 -32.82 23.36 17.35
C ARG A 110 -33.70 24.13 16.36
N ASP A 111 -34.00 25.39 16.62
CA ASP A 111 -34.83 26.27 15.80
C ASP A 111 -34.11 26.88 14.58
N LEU A 112 -32.87 26.48 14.28
CA LEU A 112 -32.10 26.95 13.11
C LEU A 112 -31.90 25.82 12.07
N PRO A 113 -32.97 25.36 11.38
CA PRO A 113 -32.88 24.27 10.41
C PRO A 113 -31.92 24.59 9.25
N ASP A 114 -31.94 25.83 8.75
CA ASP A 114 -31.11 26.25 7.62
C ASP A 114 -29.60 26.18 7.94
N ALA A 115 -29.20 26.53 9.16
CA ALA A 115 -27.80 26.47 9.57
C ALA A 115 -27.30 25.02 9.69
N ARG A 116 -28.16 24.10 10.15
CA ARG A 116 -27.83 22.68 10.24
C ARG A 116 -27.73 22.03 8.86
N GLU A 117 -28.63 22.40 7.95
CA GLU A 117 -28.58 21.93 6.57
C GLU A 117 -27.31 22.45 5.86
N ALA A 118 -26.98 23.73 6.04
CA ALA A 118 -25.74 24.30 5.51
C ALA A 118 -24.48 23.59 6.04
N ALA A 119 -24.41 23.34 7.36
CA ALA A 119 -23.30 22.59 7.96
C ALA A 119 -23.19 21.16 7.39
N THR A 120 -24.33 20.50 7.16
CA THR A 120 -24.36 19.15 6.56
C THR A 120 -23.80 19.16 5.14
N ARG A 121 -24.21 20.11 4.29
CA ARG A 121 -23.67 20.25 2.94
C ARG A 121 -22.16 20.49 2.93
N VAL A 122 -21.67 21.35 3.83
CA VAL A 122 -20.22 21.61 3.97
C VAL A 122 -19.46 20.34 4.37
N MET A 123 -20.03 19.52 5.26
CA MET A 123 -19.42 18.23 5.64
C MET A 123 -19.38 17.27 4.46
N ASP A 124 -20.47 17.13 3.70
CA ASP A 124 -20.52 16.25 2.52
C ASP A 124 -19.50 16.69 1.44
N ASP A 125 -19.42 17.99 1.15
CA ASP A 125 -18.44 18.55 0.22
C ASP A 125 -17.00 18.28 0.70
N ALA A 126 -16.73 18.48 1.99
CA ALA A 126 -15.42 18.20 2.58
C ALA A 126 -15.06 16.71 2.55
N LEU A 127 -16.00 15.81 2.80
CA LEU A 127 -15.77 14.37 2.66
C LEU A 127 -15.50 13.97 1.21
N GLY A 128 -16.18 14.61 0.23
CA GLY A 128 -15.90 14.43 -1.19
C GLY A 128 -14.50 14.92 -1.59
N MET A 129 -14.05 16.05 -1.05
CA MET A 129 -12.68 16.54 -1.23
C MET A 129 -11.66 15.59 -0.63
N ALA A 130 -11.89 15.08 0.60
CA ALA A 130 -11.03 14.10 1.23
C ALA A 130 -10.93 12.79 0.41
N ASP A 131 -12.06 12.27 -0.10
CA ASP A 131 -12.08 11.09 -0.96
C ASP A 131 -11.23 11.28 -2.23
N THR A 132 -11.38 12.44 -2.88
CA THR A 132 -10.65 12.78 -4.11
C THR A 132 -9.15 12.90 -3.85
N ALA A 133 -8.76 13.62 -2.80
CA ALA A 133 -7.37 13.86 -2.47
C ALA A 133 -6.64 12.58 -2.01
N LEU A 134 -7.32 11.70 -1.24
CA LEU A 134 -6.76 10.39 -0.89
C LEU A 134 -6.59 9.49 -2.11
N ARG A 135 -7.54 9.52 -3.05
CA ARG A 135 -7.41 8.81 -4.33
C ARG A 135 -6.23 9.33 -5.13
N GLU A 136 -6.06 10.65 -5.23
CA GLU A 136 -4.93 11.25 -5.95
C GLU A 136 -3.57 10.84 -5.36
N ALA A 137 -3.44 10.84 -4.03
CA ALA A 137 -2.24 10.33 -3.35
C ALA A 137 -1.96 8.86 -3.71
N ALA A 138 -2.98 8.00 -3.63
CA ALA A 138 -2.86 6.58 -3.96
C ALA A 138 -2.49 6.35 -5.43
N ASP A 139 -3.18 6.99 -6.36
CA ASP A 139 -2.96 6.86 -7.80
C ASP A 139 -1.56 7.31 -8.21
N SER A 140 -1.08 8.43 -7.65
CA SER A 140 0.28 8.94 -7.88
C SER A 140 1.35 7.92 -7.43
N LEU A 141 1.18 7.32 -6.26
CA LEU A 141 2.09 6.30 -5.74
C LEU A 141 2.01 4.96 -6.51
N HIS A 142 0.82 4.54 -6.94
CA HIS A 142 0.65 3.36 -7.81
C HIS A 142 1.32 3.57 -9.16
N ALA A 143 1.14 4.74 -9.77
CA ALA A 143 1.79 5.11 -11.03
C ALA A 143 3.30 5.10 -10.87
N ALA A 144 3.83 5.71 -9.80
CA ALA A 144 5.25 5.69 -9.48
C ALA A 144 5.79 4.25 -9.34
N SER A 145 5.11 3.39 -8.58
CA SER A 145 5.45 1.97 -8.43
C SER A 145 5.53 1.24 -9.78
N ALA A 146 4.59 1.52 -10.69
CA ALA A 146 4.58 0.93 -12.03
C ALA A 146 5.77 1.40 -12.90
N THR A 147 6.22 2.65 -12.73
CA THR A 147 7.39 3.17 -13.47
C THR A 147 8.73 2.62 -12.95
N VAL A 148 8.88 2.46 -11.63
CA VAL A 148 10.12 1.96 -11.00
C VAL A 148 10.31 0.47 -11.27
N SER A 149 9.23 -0.31 -11.30
CA SER A 149 9.27 -1.73 -11.66
C SER A 149 8.12 -2.07 -12.61
N PRO A 150 8.34 -1.98 -13.94
CA PRO A 150 7.32 -2.29 -14.93
C PRO A 150 6.75 -3.71 -14.78
N PRO A 151 5.48 -3.94 -15.15
CA PRO A 151 4.82 -5.24 -15.00
C PRO A 151 5.59 -6.39 -15.67
N SER A 152 6.22 -6.15 -16.81
CA SER A 152 7.06 -7.11 -17.53
C SER A 152 8.28 -7.55 -16.73
N VAL A 153 8.95 -6.63 -16.05
CA VAL A 153 10.10 -6.91 -15.17
C VAL A 153 9.65 -7.71 -13.95
N ARG A 154 8.49 -7.39 -13.38
CA ARG A 154 7.91 -8.15 -12.25
C ARG A 154 7.51 -9.57 -12.65
N LEU A 155 6.87 -9.73 -13.82
CA LEU A 155 6.53 -11.04 -14.38
C LEU A 155 7.78 -11.87 -14.66
N HIS A 156 8.83 -11.26 -15.21
CA HIS A 156 10.10 -11.94 -15.44
C HIS A 156 10.74 -12.36 -14.11
N ALA A 157 10.82 -11.48 -13.12
CA ALA A 157 11.37 -11.81 -11.80
C ALA A 157 10.56 -12.91 -11.08
N ALA A 158 9.22 -12.85 -11.16
CA ALA A 158 8.36 -13.91 -10.65
C ALA A 158 8.61 -15.25 -11.36
N ARG A 159 8.70 -15.23 -12.69
CA ARG A 159 9.01 -16.41 -13.51
C ARG A 159 10.38 -17.00 -13.16
N SER A 160 11.40 -16.16 -13.01
CA SER A 160 12.73 -16.59 -12.60
C SER A 160 12.72 -17.27 -11.22
N ARG A 161 11.99 -16.72 -10.24
CA ARG A 161 11.84 -17.35 -8.91
C ARG A 161 11.11 -18.69 -8.96
N SER A 162 10.04 -18.79 -9.76
CA SER A 162 9.30 -20.05 -9.92
C SER A 162 10.11 -21.13 -10.64
N ALA A 163 11.01 -20.75 -11.56
CA ALA A 163 11.90 -21.69 -12.23
C ALA A 163 12.99 -22.24 -11.28
N THR A 164 13.41 -21.45 -10.28
CA THR A 164 14.37 -21.89 -9.25
C THR A 164 13.73 -22.75 -8.16
N ALA A 165 12.42 -22.61 -7.91
CA ALA A 165 11.70 -23.36 -6.89
C ALA A 165 11.17 -24.73 -7.36
N ALA A 166 11.22 -25.04 -8.66
CA ALA A 166 10.95 -26.39 -9.14
C ALA A 166 12.18 -27.27 -8.84
N PRO A 167 12.08 -28.33 -8.00
CA PRO A 167 13.16 -29.29 -7.88
C PRO A 167 13.36 -29.91 -9.26
N ALA A 168 14.57 -29.81 -9.81
CA ALA A 168 14.95 -30.64 -10.93
C ALA A 168 14.70 -32.10 -10.52
N ALA A 169 13.77 -32.77 -11.22
CA ALA A 169 13.55 -34.19 -11.03
C ALA A 169 14.90 -34.88 -11.21
N ALA A 170 15.40 -35.48 -10.13
CA ALA A 170 16.65 -36.23 -10.17
C ALA A 170 16.57 -37.28 -11.30
N PRO A 171 17.63 -37.44 -12.10
CA PRO A 171 17.66 -38.51 -13.08
C PRO A 171 17.46 -39.85 -12.35
N PRO A 172 16.66 -40.77 -12.90
CA PRO A 172 16.44 -42.07 -12.26
C PRO A 172 17.81 -42.76 -12.07
N PRO A 173 18.05 -43.41 -10.92
CA PRO A 173 19.31 -44.10 -10.69
C PRO A 173 19.48 -45.19 -11.76
N SER A 174 20.57 -45.10 -12.52
CA SER A 174 21.02 -46.17 -13.41
C SER A 174 21.18 -47.44 -12.59
N GLY A 175 20.30 -48.41 -12.83
CA GLY A 175 20.35 -49.72 -12.19
C GLY A 175 21.74 -50.33 -12.35
N ALA A 176 22.40 -50.51 -11.21
CA ALA A 176 23.71 -51.16 -11.14
C ALA A 176 23.61 -52.59 -11.67
N SER A 177 24.51 -52.91 -12.60
CA SER A 177 24.78 -54.23 -13.12
C SER A 177 25.09 -55.20 -11.98
N ALA A 178 24.24 -56.22 -11.81
CA ALA A 178 24.54 -57.35 -10.93
C ALA A 178 25.43 -58.34 -11.69
N ALA A 179 26.73 -58.33 -11.38
CA ALA A 179 27.66 -59.38 -11.75
C ALA A 179 28.02 -60.21 -10.52
N ALA A 180 27.84 -61.53 -10.61
CA ALA A 180 28.79 -62.59 -10.23
C ALA A 180 28.11 -63.84 -9.63
N VAL A 181 28.21 -64.97 -10.35
CA VAL A 181 28.27 -66.32 -9.77
C VAL A 181 29.50 -67.01 -10.40
N PRO A 182 30.39 -67.64 -9.61
CA PRO A 182 31.67 -68.15 -10.11
C PRO A 182 31.59 -69.70 -10.30
N PRO A 183 32.71 -70.42 -10.54
CA PRO A 183 32.88 -71.29 -11.70
C PRO A 183 32.64 -72.78 -11.38
N ASP A 184 32.05 -73.53 -12.31
CA ASP A 184 31.92 -74.98 -12.15
C ASP A 184 33.12 -75.72 -12.79
N ARG A 185 33.73 -76.63 -12.01
CA ARG A 185 35.00 -77.29 -12.32
C ARG A 185 34.72 -78.77 -12.60
N ILE A 186 35.22 -79.21 -13.75
CA ILE A 186 35.23 -80.56 -14.33
C ILE A 186 35.56 -81.66 -13.31
N THR A 187 34.81 -82.77 -13.35
CA THR A 187 35.32 -84.11 -12.96
C THR A 187 35.02 -85.15 -14.05
N ARG A 188 36.03 -85.99 -14.32
CA ARG A 188 36.09 -87.04 -15.35
C ARG A 188 36.58 -88.33 -14.68
N SER A 189 35.84 -89.43 -14.79
CA SER A 189 36.36 -90.82 -14.68
C SER A 189 35.22 -91.75 -15.14
N ARG A 190 35.33 -92.47 -16.25
CA ARG A 190 36.13 -93.66 -16.60
C ARG A 190 35.23 -94.89 -16.53
#